data_AF-A0A959PKX4-F1
#
_entry.id   AF-A0A959PKX4-F1
#
_cell.length_a   1.000
_cell.length_b   1.000
_cell.length_c   1.000
_cell.angle_alpha   90.00
_cell.angle_beta   90.00
_cell.angle_gamma   90.00
#
_symmetry.space_group_name_H-M   'P 1'
#
loop_
_entity.id
_entity.type
_entity.pdbx_description
1 polymer ?
#
loop_
_entity_poly.entity_id
_entity_poly.type
_entity_poly.pdbx_seq_one_letter_code
_entity_poly.pdbx_strand_id
1 'polypeptide(L)'
;FCIDIGHVVRINEDPAAMIRKYHDRLFDLHLKDETTNSAEGTPLEIGRGIIDIPAVLHALQAVGYAGAASIEYEKDGNDPLPGLAESVGYVHGVLRMM
;
A
#
# COMPACT_ATOMS: atom_id res chain seq x y z
N PHE A 1 9.49 -4.15 -11.72
CA PHE A 1 8.47 -3.12 -12.00
C PHE A 1 7.89 -2.68 -10.66
N CYS A 2 7.18 -1.55 -10.64
CA CYS A 2 6.55 -1.04 -9.42
C CYS A 2 5.13 -1.62 -9.29
N ILE A 3 4.81 -2.24 -8.16
CA ILE A 3 3.42 -2.56 -7.82
C ILE A 3 2.86 -1.38 -7.03
N ASP A 4 1.81 -0.76 -7.54
CA ASP A 4 1.02 0.23 -6.83
C ASP A 4 -0.22 -0.45 -6.25
N ILE A 5 -0.30 -0.55 -4.93
CA ILE A 5 -1.35 -1.34 -4.29
C ILE A 5 -2.73 -0.71 -4.42
N GLY A 6 -2.83 0.62 -4.52
CA GLY A 6 -4.11 1.29 -4.74
C GLY A 6 -4.62 1.07 -6.15
N HIS A 7 -3.74 1.18 -7.16
CA HIS A 7 -4.12 0.88 -8.54
C HIS A 7 -4.51 -0.59 -8.74
N VAL A 8 -3.85 -1.52 -8.06
CA VAL A 8 -4.24 -2.94 -8.08
C VAL A 8 -5.65 -3.13 -7.51
N VAL A 9 -5.97 -2.51 -6.38
CA VAL A 9 -7.31 -2.62 -5.80
C VAL A 9 -8.38 -1.96 -6.66
N ARG A 10 -8.08 -0.83 -7.32
CA ARG A 10 -9.02 -0.13 -8.21
C ARG A 10 -9.39 -0.91 -9.47
N ILE A 11 -8.60 -1.91 -9.85
CA ILE A 11 -8.95 -2.88 -10.90
C ILE A 11 -9.52 -4.18 -10.34
N ASN A 12 -9.93 -4.18 -9.07
CA ASN A 12 -10.54 -5.30 -8.35
C ASN A 12 -9.62 -6.54 -8.25
N GLU A 13 -8.32 -6.32 -8.13
CA GLU A 13 -7.31 -7.35 -7.91
C GLU A 13 -6.77 -7.29 -6.47
N ASP A 14 -6.18 -8.39 -5.97
CA ASP A 14 -5.59 -8.49 -4.64
C ASP A 14 -4.09 -8.12 -4.68
N PRO A 15 -3.65 -7.03 -4.02
CA PRO A 15 -2.23 -6.64 -3.98
C PRO A 15 -1.33 -7.69 -3.34
N ALA A 16 -1.76 -8.37 -2.28
CA ALA A 16 -0.98 -9.40 -1.62
C ALA A 16 -0.80 -10.62 -2.54
N ALA A 17 -1.84 -11.00 -3.29
CA ALA A 17 -1.73 -12.03 -4.32
C ALA A 17 -0.80 -11.62 -5.46
N MET A 18 -0.87 -10.37 -5.93
CA MET A 18 0.03 -9.86 -6.97
C MET A 18 1.49 -9.85 -6.51
N ILE A 19 1.78 -9.42 -5.27
CA ILE A 19 3.12 -9.46 -4.68
C ILE A 19 3.66 -10.89 -4.70
N ARG A 20 2.88 -11.86 -4.19
CA ARG A 20 3.29 -13.28 -4.21
C ARG A 20 3.56 -13.79 -5.62
N LYS A 21 2.69 -13.44 -6.57
CA LYS A 21 2.76 -13.91 -7.96
C LYS A 21 3.95 -13.34 -8.73
N TYR A 22 4.33 -12.09 -8.49
CA TYR A 22 5.30 -11.36 -9.30
C TYR A 22 6.55 -10.89 -8.54
N HIS A 23 6.82 -11.46 -7.37
CA HIS A 23 7.93 -11.07 -6.50
C HIS A 23 9.30 -11.11 -7.19
N ASP A 24 9.51 -12.03 -8.12
CA ASP A 24 10.75 -12.19 -8.91
C ASP A 24 11.05 -11.00 -9.83
N ARG A 25 10.03 -10.16 -10.09
CA ARG A 25 10.11 -8.96 -10.92
C ARG A 25 9.65 -7.70 -10.20
N LEU A 26 9.38 -7.78 -8.89
CA LEU A 26 9.01 -6.65 -8.04
C LEU A 26 10.27 -5.89 -7.64
N PHE A 27 10.44 -4.67 -8.16
CA PHE A 27 11.65 -3.85 -7.90
C PHE A 27 11.35 -2.67 -6.97
N ASP A 28 10.11 -2.22 -6.93
CA ASP A 28 9.64 -1.09 -6.13
C ASP A 28 8.17 -1.30 -5.78
N LEU A 29 7.67 -0.66 -4.73
CA LEU A 29 6.28 -0.73 -4.35
C LEU A 29 5.79 0.61 -3.82
N HIS A 30 4.61 1.03 -4.27
CA HIS A 30 3.89 2.18 -3.71
C HIS A 30 2.83 1.69 -2.73
N LEU A 31 3.00 2.07 -1.46
CA LEU A 31 2.00 1.96 -0.40
C LEU A 31 1.07 3.18 -0.45
N LYS A 32 -0.22 2.90 -0.50
CA LYS A 32 -1.32 3.86 -0.39
C LYS A 32 -2.56 3.10 0.08
N ASP A 33 -3.67 3.80 0.23
CA ASP A 33 -4.95 3.19 0.57
C ASP A 33 -6.05 3.85 -0.26
N GLU A 34 -7.16 3.15 -0.44
CA GLU A 34 -8.24 3.54 -1.35
C GLU A 34 -9.60 3.38 -0.69
N THR A 35 -10.54 4.28 -1.00
CA THR A 35 -11.90 4.22 -0.44
C THR A 35 -12.75 3.08 -1.02
N THR A 36 -12.45 2.62 -2.24
CA THR A 36 -13.20 1.56 -2.94
C THR A 36 -12.34 0.89 -4.02
N ASN A 37 -12.78 -0.27 -4.50
CA ASN A 37 -12.12 -1.10 -5.51
C ASN A 37 -12.54 -0.76 -6.95
N SER A 38 -12.76 0.52 -7.23
CA SER A 38 -13.27 1.00 -8.52
C SER A 38 -12.55 2.27 -8.99
N ALA A 39 -12.86 2.71 -10.22
CA ALA A 39 -12.28 3.92 -10.78
C ALA A 39 -12.61 5.17 -9.96
N GLU A 40 -13.72 5.15 -9.21
CA GLU A 40 -14.19 6.20 -8.31
C GLU A 40 -13.46 6.21 -6.96
N GLY A 41 -12.58 5.22 -6.71
CA GLY A 41 -11.68 5.19 -5.57
C GLY A 41 -10.87 6.47 -5.44
N THR A 42 -10.80 6.97 -4.22
CA THR A 42 -10.04 8.16 -3.85
C THR A 42 -9.02 7.84 -2.77
N PRO A 43 -7.85 8.50 -2.80
CA PRO A 43 -6.80 8.29 -1.82
C PRO A 43 -7.24 8.81 -0.45
N LEU A 44 -6.80 8.11 0.60
CA LEU A 44 -6.98 8.48 2.00
C LEU A 44 -5.79 7.99 2.84
N GLU A 45 -5.81 8.30 4.13
CA GLU A 45 -4.81 7.82 5.09
C GLU A 45 -4.76 6.29 5.13
N ILE A 46 -3.54 5.75 5.12
CA ILE A 46 -3.31 4.30 5.19
C ILE A 46 -3.91 3.73 6.48
N GLY A 47 -4.73 2.68 6.34
CA GLY A 47 -5.41 2.01 7.45
C GLY A 47 -6.87 2.46 7.63
N ARG A 48 -7.35 3.40 6.81
CA ARG A 48 -8.76 3.83 6.81
C ARG A 48 -9.53 3.38 5.59
N GLY A 49 -8.86 2.88 4.56
CA GLY A 49 -9.48 2.42 3.33
C GLY A 49 -9.76 0.92 3.33
N ILE A 50 -9.85 0.37 2.12
CA ILE A 50 -10.26 -1.01 1.90
C ILE A 50 -9.08 -1.98 1.70
N ILE A 51 -7.85 -1.47 1.62
CA ILE A 51 -6.69 -2.33 1.36
C ILE A 51 -6.27 -3.02 2.67
N ASP A 52 -6.11 -4.34 2.63
CA ASP A 52 -5.55 -5.11 3.76
C ASP A 52 -4.04 -4.89 3.87
N ILE A 53 -3.66 -3.79 4.53
CA ILE A 53 -2.26 -3.39 4.74
C ILE A 53 -1.45 -4.48 5.46
N PRO A 54 -1.92 -5.11 6.56
CA PRO A 54 -1.23 -6.26 7.15
C PRO A 54 -0.95 -7.39 6.16
N ALA A 55 -1.93 -7.79 5.34
CA ALA A 55 -1.73 -8.85 4.34
C ALA A 55 -0.70 -8.47 3.26
N VAL A 56 -0.67 -7.20 2.84
CA VAL A 56 0.35 -6.67 1.92
C VAL A 56 1.74 -6.76 2.54
N LEU A 57 1.91 -6.28 3.77
CA LEU A 57 3.20 -6.29 4.46
C LEU A 57 3.68 -7.74 4.73
N HIS A 58 2.77 -8.64 5.12
CA HIS A 58 3.08 -10.06 5.26
C HIS A 58 3.48 -10.70 3.93
N ALA A 59 2.84 -10.34 2.82
CA ALA A 59 3.22 -10.84 1.51
C ALA A 59 4.64 -10.40 1.12
N LEU A 60 5.02 -9.15 1.39
CA LEU A 60 6.38 -8.65 1.15
C LEU A 60 7.42 -9.39 1.99
N GLN A 61 7.14 -9.60 3.27
CA GLN A 61 8.01 -10.36 4.17
C GLN A 61 8.16 -11.82 3.73
N ALA A 62 7.05 -12.46 3.34
CA ALA A 62 7.03 -13.87 2.93
C ALA A 62 7.82 -14.14 1.65
N VAL A 63 7.86 -13.17 0.72
CA VAL A 63 8.66 -13.28 -0.51
C VAL A 63 10.09 -12.75 -0.36
N GLY A 64 10.48 -12.32 0.85
CA GLY A 64 11.82 -11.79 1.12
C GLY A 64 12.12 -10.49 0.38
N TYR A 65 11.10 -9.65 0.15
CA TYR A 65 11.28 -8.38 -0.55
C TYR A 65 12.22 -7.46 0.23
N ALA A 66 13.30 -7.01 -0.41
CA ALA A 66 14.35 -6.18 0.19
C ALA A 66 14.44 -4.77 -0.42
N GLY A 67 13.47 -4.39 -1.27
CA GLY A 67 13.37 -3.05 -1.85
C GLY A 67 12.61 -2.07 -0.96
N ALA A 68 12.27 -0.91 -1.51
CA ALA A 68 11.52 0.12 -0.80
C ALA A 68 10.01 -0.12 -0.93
N ALA A 69 9.30 -0.08 0.20
CA ALA A 69 7.86 0.10 0.23
C ALA A 69 7.58 1.59 0.49
N SER A 70 7.50 2.35 -0.61
CA SER A 70 7.43 3.82 -0.61
C SER A 70 5.99 4.28 -0.40
N ILE A 71 5.73 5.20 0.53
CA ILE A 71 4.39 5.79 0.66
C ILE A 71 4.17 6.83 -0.43
N GLU A 72 3.16 6.61 -1.27
CA GLU A 72 2.67 7.58 -2.25
C GLU A 72 1.36 8.18 -1.75
N TYR A 73 1.45 9.34 -1.07
CA TYR A 73 0.30 10.00 -0.47
C TYR A 73 -0.26 11.06 -1.42
N GLU A 74 -1.44 10.77 -2.00
CA GLU A 74 -2.04 11.56 -3.08
C GLU A 74 -3.25 12.41 -2.63
N LYS A 75 -3.43 12.55 -1.31
CA LYS A 75 -4.47 13.38 -0.70
C LYS A 75 -3.87 14.69 -0.18
N ASP A 76 -4.68 15.75 -0.16
CA ASP A 76 -4.34 17.05 0.44
C ASP A 76 -2.99 17.63 -0.03
N GLY A 77 -2.71 17.63 -1.34
CA GLY A 77 -1.39 17.99 -1.89
C GLY A 77 -0.82 19.37 -1.52
N ASN A 78 -1.63 20.30 -1.02
CA ASN A 78 -1.18 21.59 -0.48
C ASN A 78 -0.71 21.52 0.99
N ASP A 79 -1.18 20.53 1.75
CA ASP A 79 -0.83 20.28 3.16
C ASP A 79 -0.89 18.77 3.48
N PRO A 80 -0.03 17.95 2.86
CA PRO A 80 -0.13 16.48 2.96
C PRO A 80 0.46 15.94 4.27
N LEU A 81 1.20 16.78 5.02
CA LEU A 81 2.03 16.34 6.15
C LEU A 81 1.22 15.62 7.25
N PRO A 82 0.03 16.10 7.67
CA PRO A 82 -0.73 15.44 8.73
C PRO A 82 -1.15 14.01 8.36
N GLY A 83 -1.75 13.84 7.18
CA GLY A 83 -2.24 12.52 6.74
C GLY A 83 -1.11 11.57 6.31
N LEU A 84 -0.02 12.11 5.78
CA LEU A 84 1.20 11.33 5.55
C LEU A 84 1.80 10.81 6.87
N ALA A 85 1.90 11.68 7.89
CA ALA A 85 2.42 11.29 9.21
C ALA A 85 1.55 10.21 9.87
N GLU A 86 0.23 10.33 9.74
CA GLU A 86 -0.70 9.29 10.19
C GLU A 86 -0.43 7.95 9.49
N SER A 87 -0.34 7.98 8.16
CA SER A 87 -0.11 6.80 7.32
C SER A 87 1.20 6.09 7.67
N VAL A 88 2.29 6.86 7.84
CA VAL A 88 3.59 6.35 8.32
C VAL A 88 3.46 5.71 9.70
N GLY A 89 2.76 6.37 10.62
CA GLY A 89 2.51 5.87 11.97
C GLY A 89 1.76 4.54 11.97
N TYR A 90 0.73 4.42 11.14
CA TYR A 90 -0.04 3.18 10.98
C TYR A 90 0.85 2.04 10.47
N VAL A 91 1.58 2.25 9.37
CA VAL A 91 2.48 1.23 8.78
C VAL A 91 3.53 0.76 9.80
N HIS A 92 4.16 1.69 10.52
CA HIS A 92 5.09 1.32 11.59
C HIS A 92 4.41 0.56 12.74
N GLY A 93 3.17 0.89 13.07
CA GLY A 93 2.37 0.16 14.04
C GLY A 93 2.16 -1.29 13.62
N VAL A 94 1.73 -1.52 12.37
CA VAL A 94 1.55 -2.87 11.82
C VAL A 94 2.86 -3.65 11.83
N LEU A 95 3.96 -3.07 11.34
CA LEU A 95 5.28 -3.71 11.30
C LEU A 95 5.79 -4.14 12.68
N ARG A 96 5.43 -3.43 13.76
CA ARG A 96 5.83 -3.79 15.13
C ARG A 96 5.03 -4.96 15.72
N MET A 97 3.91 -5.34 15.09
CA MET A 97 3.06 -6.46 15.51
C MET A 97 3.34 -7.76 14.73
N MET A 98 4.23 -7.70 13.73
CA MET A 98 4.60 -8.82 12.85
C MET A 98 5.77 -9.62 13.39
#